data_AF-A0A2U9SRQ0-F1
#
_entry.id   AF-A0A2U9SRQ0-F1
#
_cell.length_a   1.000
_cell.length_b   1.000
_cell.length_c   1.000
_cell.angle_alpha   90.00
_cell.angle_beta   90.00
_cell.angle_gamma   90.00
#
_symmetry.space_group_name_H-M   'P 1'
#
loop_
_entity.id
_entity.type
_entity.pdbx_description
1 polymer ?
#
loop_
_entity_poly.entity_id
_entity_poly.type
_entity_poly.pdbx_seq_one_letter_code
_entity_poly.pdbx_strand_id
1 'polypeptide(L)'
;MMRGDGALSDVRSVVGEVVNGLADISEMLARCEDGNIDVSRGHLEMIERTLLSGSVDVWYRGRYVSIPFRDLSEWFRDPVVIGASRYQVTEEAFRRWIDCDHEHGVGQIFLPCNHAGCKQRRMLTFYDPVEMQQMERRAASETWYCHHHRLLAWESSRSLSDDHVDLLLRAHRAPGLNREQLKSMKRDTDFLISIGLLVSAPPVSGNRRTYAFHLTPRGETVVRALDQ
;
A
#
# COMPACT_ATOMS: atom_id res chain seq x y z
N MET A 1 22.70 -8.51 13.25
CA MET A 1 23.59 -8.40 12.07
C MET A 1 24.55 -7.26 12.35
N MET A 2 25.80 -7.55 12.73
CA MET A 2 26.81 -6.51 12.97
C MET A 2 27.14 -5.83 11.63
N ARG A 3 26.75 -4.56 11.47
CA ARG A 3 27.29 -3.71 10.39
C ARG A 3 28.78 -3.53 10.70
N GLY A 4 29.63 -4.20 9.94
CA GLY A 4 31.08 -4.17 10.15
C GLY A 4 31.66 -2.77 9.90
N ASP A 5 32.61 -2.37 10.73
CA ASP A 5 33.30 -1.06 10.70
C ASP A 5 33.92 -0.70 9.33
N GLY A 6 34.12 -1.68 8.43
CA GLY A 6 34.61 -1.45 7.06
C GLY A 6 33.60 -0.77 6.13
N ALA A 7 32.30 -1.08 6.24
CA ALA A 7 31.31 -0.62 5.27
C ALA A 7 31.14 0.91 5.26
N LEU A 8 31.25 1.56 6.42
CA LEU A 8 31.18 3.01 6.52
C LEU A 8 32.46 3.68 5.99
N SER A 9 33.61 3.03 6.14
CA SER A 9 34.87 3.49 5.55
C SER A 9 34.82 3.44 4.03
N ASP A 10 34.31 2.35 3.46
CA ASP A 10 34.15 2.18 2.01
C ASP A 10 33.19 3.25 1.44
N VAL A 11 32.05 3.47 2.11
CA VAL A 11 31.10 4.53 1.72
C VAL A 11 31.78 5.90 1.74
N ARG A 12 32.57 6.22 2.77
CA ARG A 12 33.31 7.50 2.84
C ARG A 12 34.34 7.63 1.73
N SER A 13 35.03 6.55 1.37
CA SER A 13 36.00 6.53 0.26
C SER A 13 35.31 6.84 -1.07
N VAL A 14 34.22 6.13 -1.37
CA VAL A 14 33.42 6.35 -2.59
C VAL A 14 32.89 7.78 -2.67
N VAL A 15 32.36 8.31 -1.55
CA VAL A 15 31.92 9.71 -1.49
C VAL A 15 33.08 10.67 -1.79
N GLY A 16 34.27 10.41 -1.24
CA GLY A 16 35.47 11.22 -1.49
C GLY A 16 35.90 11.21 -2.96
N GLU A 17 35.93 10.04 -3.61
CA GLU A 17 36.25 9.91 -5.03
C GLU A 17 35.26 10.68 -5.92
N VAL A 18 33.96 10.57 -5.63
CA VAL A 18 32.91 11.30 -6.35
C VAL A 18 33.06 12.81 -6.17
N VAL A 19 33.30 13.28 -4.94
CA VAL A 19 33.49 14.71 -4.66
C VAL A 19 34.69 15.26 -5.42
N ASN A 20 35.83 14.56 -5.42
CA ASN A 20 37.02 14.98 -6.14
C ASN A 20 36.77 15.05 -7.66
N GLY A 21 36.18 14.00 -8.25
CA GLY A 21 35.88 14.00 -9.69
C GLY A 21 34.89 15.07 -10.12
N LEU A 22 33.87 15.38 -9.29
CA LEU A 22 32.94 16.47 -9.56
C LEU A 22 33.61 17.85 -9.44
N ALA A 23 34.58 18.01 -8.54
CA ALA A 23 35.36 19.25 -8.43
C ALA A 23 36.20 19.49 -9.71
N ASP A 24 36.87 18.45 -10.23
CA ASP A 24 37.64 18.51 -11.47
C ASP A 24 36.75 18.91 -12.67
N ILE A 25 35.55 18.32 -12.76
CA ILE A 25 34.56 18.67 -13.80
C ILE A 25 34.12 20.12 -13.65
N SER A 26 33.85 20.58 -12.43
CA SER A 26 33.44 21.97 -12.17
C SER A 26 34.52 22.97 -12.57
N GLU A 27 35.80 22.69 -12.27
CA GLU A 27 36.93 23.53 -12.67
C GLU A 27 37.06 23.58 -14.20
N MET A 28 36.93 22.43 -14.86
CA MET A 28 36.96 22.34 -16.33
C MET A 28 35.84 23.18 -16.96
N LEU A 29 34.61 23.11 -16.44
CA LEU A 29 33.48 23.89 -16.94
C LEU A 29 33.73 25.41 -16.78
N ALA A 30 34.23 25.86 -15.62
CA ALA A 30 34.56 27.27 -15.40
C ALA A 30 35.62 27.77 -16.40
N ARG A 31 36.67 26.98 -16.64
CA ARG A 31 37.71 27.35 -17.61
C ARG A 31 37.21 27.33 -19.06
N CYS A 32 36.20 26.52 -19.40
CA CYS A 32 35.53 26.57 -20.70
C CYS A 32 34.73 27.87 -20.87
N GLU A 33 34.04 28.34 -19.83
CA GLU A 33 33.33 29.62 -19.83
C GLU A 33 34.29 30.81 -20.04
N ASP A 34 35.48 30.73 -19.45
CA ASP A 34 36.57 31.71 -19.62
C ASP A 34 37.28 31.61 -21.00
N GLY A 35 36.84 30.69 -21.88
CA GLY A 35 37.42 30.48 -23.20
C GLY A 35 38.82 29.83 -23.19
N ASN A 36 39.18 29.16 -22.11
CA ASN A 36 40.58 28.83 -21.77
C ASN A 36 40.88 27.31 -21.69
N ILE A 37 40.20 26.48 -22.50
CA ILE A 37 40.52 25.06 -22.73
C ILE A 37 40.06 24.59 -24.13
N ASP A 38 40.82 23.66 -24.73
CA ASP A 38 40.42 22.82 -25.87
C ASP A 38 39.64 21.56 -25.39
N VAL A 39 38.40 21.74 -24.93
CA VAL A 39 37.48 20.61 -24.62
C VAL A 39 36.58 20.36 -25.82
N SER A 40 36.52 19.12 -26.29
CA SER A 40 35.63 18.77 -27.39
C SER A 40 34.15 19.01 -27.02
N ARG A 41 33.39 19.57 -27.96
CA ARG A 41 31.93 19.77 -27.80
C ARG A 41 31.20 18.49 -27.39
N GLY A 42 31.59 17.34 -27.96
CA GLY A 42 30.96 16.05 -27.60
C GLY A 42 31.17 15.65 -26.14
N HIS A 43 32.30 16.03 -25.53
CA HIS A 43 32.56 15.79 -24.11
C HIS A 43 31.68 16.68 -23.21
N LEU A 44 31.48 17.95 -23.60
CA LEU A 44 30.55 18.85 -22.90
C LEU A 44 29.10 18.36 -23.01
N GLU A 45 28.64 17.96 -24.20
CA GLU A 45 27.30 17.39 -24.40
C GLU A 45 27.08 16.11 -23.58
N MET A 46 28.11 15.28 -23.42
CA MET A 46 28.06 14.09 -22.57
C MET A 46 27.89 14.46 -21.09
N ILE A 47 28.64 15.44 -20.58
CA ILE A 47 28.54 15.91 -19.19
C ILE A 47 27.16 16.51 -18.94
N GLU A 48 26.71 17.39 -19.83
CA GLU A 48 25.40 18.03 -19.73
C GLU A 48 24.28 16.99 -19.66
N ARG A 49 24.25 16.03 -20.61
CA ARG A 49 23.23 14.97 -20.61
C ARG A 49 23.29 14.11 -19.36
N THR A 50 24.50 13.73 -18.94
CA THR A 50 24.69 12.90 -17.74
C THR A 50 24.21 13.64 -16.49
N LEU A 51 24.64 14.87 -16.24
CA LEU A 51 24.35 15.58 -14.99
C LEU A 51 22.93 16.16 -14.94
N LEU A 52 22.38 16.66 -16.05
CA LEU A 52 21.07 17.31 -16.06
C LEU A 52 19.91 16.31 -16.23
N SER A 53 20.13 15.23 -16.97
CA SER A 53 19.09 14.23 -17.27
C SER A 53 19.34 12.87 -16.63
N GLY A 54 20.52 12.65 -16.05
CA GLY A 54 20.85 11.40 -15.38
C GLY A 54 20.13 11.20 -14.05
N SER A 55 20.09 9.94 -13.65
CA SER A 55 19.51 9.51 -12.38
C SER A 55 20.28 8.30 -11.86
N VAL A 56 20.14 8.04 -10.56
CA VAL A 56 20.63 6.83 -9.90
C VAL A 56 19.45 6.01 -9.39
N ASP A 57 19.51 4.70 -9.62
CA ASP A 57 18.56 3.77 -9.01
C ASP A 57 18.99 3.45 -7.58
N VAL A 58 18.12 3.75 -6.62
CA VAL A 58 18.32 3.43 -5.21
C VAL A 58 17.34 2.35 -4.77
N TRP A 59 17.80 1.42 -3.94
CA TRP A 59 16.93 0.46 -3.28
C TRP A 59 16.40 1.06 -1.98
N TYR A 60 15.11 1.38 -1.95
CA TYR A 60 14.46 1.99 -0.80
C TYR A 60 13.19 1.23 -0.44
N ARG A 61 13.12 0.73 0.79
CA ARG A 61 11.91 0.05 1.33
C ARG A 61 11.36 -1.06 0.42
N GLY A 62 12.25 -1.87 -0.16
CA GLY A 62 11.84 -3.00 -1.00
C GLY A 62 11.48 -2.63 -2.45
N ARG A 63 11.71 -1.38 -2.87
CA ARG A 63 11.46 -0.92 -4.24
C ARG A 63 12.68 -0.21 -4.80
N TYR A 64 12.88 -0.31 -6.11
CA TYR A 64 13.83 0.53 -6.83
C TYR A 64 13.20 1.89 -7.13
N VAL A 65 13.94 2.96 -6.80
CA VAL A 65 13.54 4.35 -6.99
C VAL A 65 14.63 5.03 -7.81
N SER A 66 14.30 5.53 -8.99
CA SER A 66 15.19 6.38 -9.77
C SER A 66 15.14 7.81 -9.20
N ILE A 67 16.31 8.34 -8.81
CA ILE A 67 16.50 9.68 -8.25
C ILE A 67 17.35 10.51 -9.22
N PRO A 68 16.83 11.63 -9.75
CA PRO A 68 17.63 12.53 -10.59
C PRO A 68 18.88 13.03 -9.85
N PHE A 69 20.02 13.18 -10.53
CA PHE A 69 21.25 13.64 -9.86
C PHE A 69 21.11 14.99 -9.15
N ARG A 70 20.32 15.91 -9.72
CA ARG A 70 19.99 17.21 -9.10
C ARG A 70 19.30 17.10 -7.75
N ASP A 71 18.54 16.03 -7.51
CA ASP A 71 17.74 15.81 -6.29
C ASP A 71 18.46 14.86 -5.32
N LEU A 72 19.64 14.33 -5.70
CA LEU A 72 20.35 13.30 -4.95
C LEU A 72 20.84 13.80 -3.59
N SER A 73 21.28 15.05 -3.50
CA SER A 73 21.72 15.65 -2.24
C SER A 73 20.57 15.79 -1.23
N GLU A 74 19.38 16.13 -1.71
CA GLU A 74 18.15 16.20 -0.91
C GLU A 74 17.72 14.80 -0.48
N TRP A 75 17.74 13.82 -1.39
CA TRP A 75 17.43 12.43 -1.08
C TRP A 75 18.24 11.86 0.09
N PHE A 76 19.56 12.12 0.12
CA PHE A 76 20.42 11.64 1.21
C PHE A 76 20.20 12.39 2.53
N ARG A 77 19.67 13.63 2.49
CA ARG A 77 19.38 14.43 3.68
C ARG A 77 18.01 14.08 4.26
N ASP A 78 16.98 14.10 3.43
CA ASP A 78 15.62 13.72 3.78
C ASP A 78 14.90 13.12 2.55
N PRO A 79 14.71 11.79 2.48
CA PRO A 79 14.02 11.15 1.36
C PRO A 79 12.50 11.46 1.33
N VAL A 80 11.97 12.16 2.34
CA VAL A 80 10.53 12.39 2.49
C VAL A 80 9.95 13.23 1.37
N VAL A 81 10.61 14.33 0.95
CA VAL A 81 10.06 15.25 -0.06
C VAL A 81 9.88 14.54 -1.40
N ILE A 82 10.96 13.91 -1.89
CA ILE A 82 10.96 13.19 -3.16
C ILE A 82 10.01 11.98 -3.10
N GLY A 83 10.03 11.26 -1.99
CA GLY A 83 9.15 10.11 -1.77
C GLY A 83 7.67 10.49 -1.75
N ALA A 84 7.30 11.51 -0.99
CA ALA A 84 5.93 12.00 -0.89
C ALA A 84 5.40 12.47 -2.26
N SER A 85 6.21 13.21 -3.02
CA SER A 85 5.87 13.64 -4.37
C SER A 85 5.64 12.44 -5.31
N ARG A 86 6.50 11.41 -5.24
CA ARG A 86 6.38 10.22 -6.09
C ARG A 86 5.09 9.43 -5.85
N TYR A 87 4.69 9.32 -4.60
CA TYR A 87 3.46 8.63 -4.20
C TYR A 87 2.21 9.52 -4.21
N GLN A 88 2.36 10.82 -4.52
CA GLN A 88 1.28 11.81 -4.48
C GLN A 88 0.58 11.86 -3.12
N VAL A 89 1.37 11.79 -2.04
CA VAL A 89 0.90 11.90 -0.65
C VAL A 89 1.54 13.10 0.03
N THR A 90 1.03 13.48 1.20
CA THR A 90 1.69 14.49 2.03
C THR A 90 3.00 13.95 2.61
N GLU A 91 3.98 14.83 2.84
CA GLU A 91 5.22 14.49 3.54
C GLU A 91 4.96 13.81 4.89
N GLU A 92 3.95 14.27 5.60
CA GLU A 92 3.56 13.74 6.91
C GLU A 92 3.05 12.30 6.81
N ALA A 93 2.25 11.98 5.80
CA ALA A 93 1.80 10.61 5.54
C ALA A 93 2.97 9.72 5.09
N PHE A 94 3.86 10.25 4.26
CA PHE A 94 5.05 9.52 3.84
C PHE A 94 5.99 9.24 5.02
N ARG A 95 6.18 10.20 5.92
CA ARG A 95 7.00 10.04 7.13
C ARG A 95 6.41 8.99 8.07
N ARG A 96 5.09 9.01 8.32
CA ARG A 96 4.42 7.93 9.08
C ARG A 96 4.64 6.56 8.45
N TRP A 97 4.55 6.47 7.12
CA TRP A 97 4.83 5.23 6.40
C TRP A 97 6.30 4.79 6.57
N ILE A 98 7.27 5.71 6.52
CA ILE A 98 8.66 5.35 6.83
C ILE A 98 8.78 4.88 8.30
N ASP A 99 8.17 5.58 9.25
CA ASP A 99 8.35 5.26 10.66
C ASP A 99 7.64 3.99 11.11
N CYS A 100 6.70 3.46 10.31
CA CYS A 100 6.11 2.15 10.57
C CYS A 100 7.19 1.05 10.52
N ASP A 101 7.19 0.19 11.54
CA ASP A 101 8.00 -1.02 11.54
C ASP A 101 7.41 -2.00 10.52
N HIS A 102 8.19 -2.34 9.49
CA HIS A 102 7.76 -3.21 8.40
C HIS A 102 8.43 -4.57 8.57
N GLU A 103 7.70 -5.56 9.09
CA GLU A 103 8.15 -6.94 8.94
C GLU A 103 8.14 -7.28 7.45
N HIS A 104 9.32 -7.55 6.89
CA HIS A 104 9.48 -7.96 5.48
C HIS A 104 8.93 -6.96 4.44
N GLY A 105 8.89 -5.66 4.77
CA GLY A 105 8.37 -4.63 3.86
C GLY A 105 6.84 -4.54 3.85
N VAL A 106 6.14 -5.16 4.80
CA VAL A 106 4.68 -5.09 4.94
C VAL A 106 4.32 -4.32 6.20
N GLY A 107 3.62 -3.20 6.03
CA GLY A 107 3.09 -2.43 7.14
C GLY A 107 1.75 -2.99 7.61
N GLN A 108 1.45 -2.80 8.90
CA GLN A 108 0.26 -3.35 9.54
C GLN A 108 -0.53 -2.28 10.28
N ILE A 109 -1.85 -2.26 10.09
CA ILE A 109 -2.82 -1.51 10.91
C ILE A 109 -3.82 -2.50 11.48
N PHE A 110 -4.31 -2.25 12.68
CA PHE A 110 -5.26 -3.14 13.34
C PHE A 110 -6.65 -2.50 13.40
N LEU A 111 -7.64 -3.20 12.83
CA LEU A 111 -9.05 -2.87 12.94
C LEU A 111 -9.63 -3.55 14.19
N PRO A 112 -10.05 -2.80 15.23
CA PRO A 112 -10.58 -3.38 16.46
C PRO A 112 -12.00 -3.94 16.27
N CYS A 113 -12.35 -4.94 17.07
CA CYS A 113 -13.72 -5.44 17.12
C CYS A 113 -14.65 -4.39 17.73
N ASN A 114 -15.77 -4.09 17.07
CA ASN A 114 -16.73 -3.05 17.50
C ASN A 114 -17.57 -3.43 18.73
N HIS A 115 -17.44 -4.67 19.24
CA HIS A 115 -18.07 -5.07 20.50
C HIS A 115 -17.32 -4.50 21.70
N ALA A 116 -18.05 -3.82 22.60
CA ALA A 116 -17.49 -3.16 23.78
C ALA A 116 -16.67 -4.14 24.65
N GLY A 117 -15.46 -3.73 25.04
CA GLY A 117 -14.55 -4.53 25.86
C GLY A 117 -13.84 -5.68 25.13
N CYS A 118 -14.14 -5.92 23.85
CA CYS A 118 -13.44 -6.93 23.07
C CYS A 118 -12.03 -6.47 22.69
N LYS A 119 -11.02 -7.31 22.98
CA LYS A 119 -9.61 -7.05 22.63
C LYS A 119 -9.19 -7.65 21.28
N GLN A 120 -10.11 -8.33 20.59
CA GLN A 120 -9.82 -8.90 19.28
C GLN A 120 -9.62 -7.80 18.25
N ARG A 121 -8.64 -8.01 17.37
CA ARG A 121 -8.30 -7.09 16.28
C ARG A 121 -8.02 -7.87 15.01
N ARG A 122 -8.39 -7.29 13.87
CA ARG A 122 -8.06 -7.80 12.54
C ARG A 122 -6.88 -7.02 12.00
N MET A 123 -5.88 -7.73 11.50
CA MET A 123 -4.76 -7.12 10.81
C MET A 123 -5.17 -6.71 9.40
N LEU A 124 -4.91 -5.45 9.06
CA LEU A 124 -4.93 -4.88 7.73
C LEU A 124 -3.47 -4.66 7.31
N THR A 125 -3.14 -5.00 6.07
CA THR A 125 -1.77 -4.87 5.54
C THR A 125 -1.73 -3.80 4.47
N PHE A 126 -0.59 -3.11 4.38
CA PHE A 126 -0.30 -2.12 3.35
C PHE A 126 1.17 -2.23 2.93
N TYR A 127 1.45 -1.90 1.67
CA TYR A 127 2.78 -2.01 1.07
C TYR A 127 3.36 -0.65 0.66
N ASP A 128 2.55 0.40 0.69
CA ASP A 128 2.95 1.75 0.31
C ASP A 128 2.11 2.81 1.05
N PRO A 129 2.49 4.10 1.00
CA PRO A 129 1.86 5.13 1.81
C PRO A 129 0.42 5.44 1.36
N VAL A 130 0.06 5.17 0.10
CA VAL A 130 -1.31 5.36 -0.40
C VAL A 130 -2.23 4.30 0.22
N GLU A 131 -1.79 3.04 0.18
CA GLU A 131 -2.48 1.95 0.85
C GLU A 131 -2.54 2.16 2.36
N MET A 132 -1.47 2.66 2.98
CA MET A 132 -1.46 2.99 4.41
C MET A 132 -2.59 3.95 4.76
N GLN A 133 -2.74 5.06 4.03
CA GLN A 133 -3.83 6.02 4.26
C GLN A 133 -5.21 5.39 4.06
N GLN A 134 -5.35 4.47 3.10
CA GLN A 134 -6.59 3.72 2.93
C GLN A 134 -6.87 2.82 4.14
N MET A 135 -5.87 2.10 4.65
CA MET A 135 -6.00 1.25 5.82
C MET A 135 -6.23 2.06 7.10
N GLU A 136 -5.64 3.25 7.23
CA GLU A 136 -5.88 4.19 8.33
C GLU A 136 -7.36 4.62 8.34
N ARG A 137 -7.90 5.01 7.18
CA ARG A 137 -9.32 5.35 7.04
C ARG A 137 -10.22 4.17 7.40
N ARG A 138 -9.92 2.99 6.87
CA ARG A 138 -10.67 1.76 7.20
C ARG A 138 -10.63 1.46 8.69
N ALA A 139 -9.46 1.51 9.33
CA ALA A 139 -9.34 1.25 10.75
C ALA A 139 -10.12 2.25 11.62
N ALA A 140 -10.29 3.49 11.15
CA ALA A 140 -11.02 4.53 11.84
C ALA A 140 -12.55 4.47 11.65
N SER A 141 -13.04 3.99 10.50
CA SER A 141 -14.48 4.06 10.16
C SER A 141 -15.16 2.71 9.97
N GLU A 142 -14.42 1.64 9.68
CA GLU A 142 -15.00 0.35 9.31
C GLU A 142 -15.61 -0.35 10.53
N THR A 143 -16.81 -0.88 10.38
CA THR A 143 -17.40 -1.74 11.40
C THR A 143 -16.96 -3.18 11.18
N TRP A 144 -16.29 -3.76 12.19
CA TRP A 144 -15.90 -5.16 12.18
C TRP A 144 -16.26 -5.86 13.49
N TYR A 145 -16.87 -7.04 13.39
CA TYR A 145 -17.12 -7.93 14.51
C TYR A 145 -16.29 -9.21 14.36
N CYS A 146 -15.57 -9.58 15.41
CA CYS A 146 -14.85 -10.85 15.43
C CYS A 146 -15.81 -12.05 15.37
N HIS A 147 -15.27 -13.24 15.09
CA HIS A 147 -16.06 -14.47 14.97
C HIS A 147 -16.95 -14.75 16.19
N HIS A 148 -16.50 -14.38 17.39
CA HIS A 148 -17.24 -14.58 18.64
C HIS A 148 -18.41 -13.60 18.81
N HIS A 149 -18.30 -12.38 18.28
CA HIS A 149 -19.28 -11.31 18.53
C HIS A 149 -20.20 -11.00 17.36
N ARG A 150 -19.91 -11.51 16.15
CA ARG A 150 -20.75 -11.25 14.97
C ARG A 150 -22.19 -11.74 15.12
N LEU A 151 -22.41 -12.90 15.77
CA LEU A 151 -23.77 -13.40 16.02
C LEU A 151 -24.49 -12.55 17.06
N LEU A 152 -23.82 -12.22 18.16
CA LEU A 152 -24.37 -11.35 19.20
C LEU A 152 -24.77 -9.99 18.65
N ALA A 153 -23.91 -9.34 17.86
CA ALA A 153 -24.20 -8.06 17.22
C ALA A 153 -25.42 -8.14 16.28
N TRP A 154 -25.58 -9.25 15.57
CA TRP A 154 -26.76 -9.48 14.74
C TRP A 154 -28.05 -9.68 15.56
N GLU A 155 -27.97 -10.40 16.68
CA GLU A 155 -29.11 -10.68 17.55
C GLU A 155 -29.56 -9.44 18.33
N SER A 156 -28.60 -8.65 18.85
CA SER A 156 -28.89 -7.48 19.68
C SER A 156 -29.35 -6.26 18.88
N SER A 157 -28.70 -5.97 17.76
CA SER A 157 -28.85 -4.69 17.05
C SER A 157 -28.97 -4.83 15.54
N ARG A 158 -29.07 -6.07 15.03
CA ARG A 158 -29.09 -6.34 13.58
C ARG A 158 -27.88 -5.75 12.85
N SER A 159 -26.77 -5.59 13.55
CA SER A 159 -25.55 -5.02 12.99
C SER A 159 -24.73 -6.09 12.29
N LEU A 160 -24.12 -5.71 11.17
CA LEU A 160 -23.20 -6.53 10.38
C LEU A 160 -21.83 -5.85 10.31
N SER A 161 -20.80 -6.61 9.96
CA SER A 161 -19.53 -6.00 9.57
C SER A 161 -19.64 -5.42 8.16
N ASP A 162 -18.84 -4.42 7.82
CA ASP A 162 -18.90 -3.78 6.50
C ASP A 162 -18.59 -4.79 5.38
N ASP A 163 -17.62 -5.69 5.59
CA ASP A 163 -17.35 -6.82 4.68
C ASP A 163 -18.57 -7.71 4.42
N HIS A 164 -19.46 -7.88 5.41
CA HIS A 164 -20.69 -8.65 5.26
C HIS A 164 -21.74 -7.88 4.46
N VAL A 165 -21.86 -6.58 4.70
CA VAL A 165 -22.73 -5.68 3.92
C VAL A 165 -22.31 -5.68 2.45
N ASP A 166 -21.02 -5.48 2.18
CA ASP A 166 -20.44 -5.50 0.84
C ASP A 166 -20.71 -6.82 0.10
N LEU A 167 -20.61 -7.94 0.82
CA LEU A 167 -20.92 -9.27 0.27
C LEU A 167 -22.39 -9.37 -0.13
N LEU A 168 -23.32 -8.92 0.73
CA LEU A 168 -24.76 -8.92 0.44
C LEU A 168 -25.09 -8.00 -0.75
N LEU A 169 -24.48 -6.82 -0.84
CA LEU A 169 -24.64 -5.89 -1.96
C LEU A 169 -24.15 -6.51 -3.29
N ARG A 170 -23.03 -7.24 -3.28
CA ARG A 170 -22.57 -7.98 -4.47
C ARG A 170 -23.55 -9.09 -4.87
N ALA A 171 -24.06 -9.85 -3.90
CA ALA A 171 -25.05 -10.89 -4.16
C ALA A 171 -26.39 -10.33 -4.66
N HIS A 172 -26.76 -9.11 -4.24
CA HIS A 172 -27.92 -8.40 -4.76
C HIS A 172 -27.74 -7.97 -6.22
N ARG A 173 -26.60 -7.31 -6.53
CA ARG A 173 -26.30 -6.79 -7.87
C ARG A 173 -26.13 -7.91 -8.90
N ALA A 174 -25.56 -9.04 -8.49
CA ALA A 174 -25.36 -10.21 -9.33
C ALA A 174 -25.72 -11.48 -8.54
N PRO A 175 -26.99 -11.93 -8.60
CA PRO A 175 -27.41 -13.15 -7.95
C PRO A 175 -26.77 -14.39 -8.59
N GLY A 176 -26.52 -15.42 -7.78
CA GLY A 176 -26.01 -16.71 -8.26
C GLY A 176 -24.50 -16.79 -8.43
N LEU A 177 -23.76 -15.78 -7.97
CA LEU A 177 -22.29 -15.83 -7.91
C LEU A 177 -21.83 -16.92 -6.95
N ASN A 178 -20.72 -17.57 -7.31
CA ASN A 178 -20.03 -18.48 -6.40
C ASN A 178 -19.15 -17.71 -5.40
N ARG A 179 -18.56 -18.43 -4.43
CA ARG A 179 -17.76 -17.84 -3.35
C ARG A 179 -16.54 -17.04 -3.86
N GLU A 180 -15.86 -17.55 -4.88
CA GLU A 180 -14.67 -16.91 -5.48
C GLU A 180 -15.06 -15.61 -6.18
N GLN A 181 -16.14 -15.64 -6.96
CA GLN A 181 -16.69 -14.46 -7.64
C GLN A 181 -17.17 -13.40 -6.64
N LEU A 182 -17.72 -13.83 -5.49
CA LEU A 182 -18.10 -12.93 -4.39
C LEU A 182 -16.90 -12.38 -3.60
N LYS A 183 -15.67 -12.87 -3.86
CA LYS A 183 -14.45 -12.53 -3.12
C LYS A 183 -14.64 -12.69 -1.60
N SER A 184 -15.26 -13.79 -1.19
CA SER A 184 -15.67 -14.02 0.19
C SER A 184 -15.01 -15.24 0.82
N MET A 185 -14.81 -15.23 2.13
CA MET A 185 -14.35 -16.42 2.85
C MET A 185 -15.53 -17.33 3.21
N LYS A 186 -15.29 -18.65 3.26
CA LYS A 186 -16.30 -19.63 3.66
C LYS A 186 -16.99 -19.25 4.98
N ARG A 187 -16.22 -18.82 5.97
CA ARG A 187 -16.74 -18.42 7.29
C ARG A 187 -17.74 -17.27 7.24
N ASP A 188 -17.65 -16.40 6.24
CA ASP A 188 -18.54 -15.24 6.08
C ASP A 188 -19.83 -15.66 5.38
N THR A 189 -19.73 -16.47 4.32
CA THR A 189 -20.91 -17.05 3.66
C THR A 189 -21.69 -17.95 4.62
N ASP A 190 -21.01 -18.78 5.41
CA ASP A 190 -21.65 -19.71 6.36
C ASP A 190 -22.35 -18.92 7.49
N PHE A 191 -21.75 -17.81 7.92
CA PHE A 191 -22.39 -16.93 8.89
C PHE A 191 -23.66 -16.29 8.34
N LEU A 192 -23.59 -15.67 7.17
CA LEU A 192 -24.74 -15.04 6.52
C LEU A 192 -25.87 -16.04 6.21
N ILE A 193 -25.53 -17.29 5.90
CA ILE A 193 -26.51 -18.39 5.79
C ILE A 193 -27.12 -18.70 7.15
N SER A 194 -26.30 -18.83 8.20
CA SER A 194 -26.78 -19.18 9.56
C SER A 194 -27.76 -18.15 10.13
N ILE A 195 -27.61 -16.86 9.79
CA ILE A 195 -28.53 -15.80 10.20
C ILE A 195 -29.69 -15.57 9.22
N GLY A 196 -29.75 -16.37 8.15
CA GLY A 196 -30.84 -16.41 7.18
C GLY A 196 -30.85 -15.25 6.18
N LEU A 197 -29.71 -14.62 5.88
CA LEU A 197 -29.59 -13.56 4.87
C LEU A 197 -29.16 -14.09 3.50
N LEU A 198 -28.41 -15.20 3.47
CA LEU A 198 -28.02 -15.90 2.25
C LEU A 198 -28.57 -17.32 2.22
N VAL A 199 -28.71 -17.86 1.01
CA VAL A 199 -28.92 -19.27 0.74
C VAL A 199 -27.95 -19.74 -0.34
N SER A 200 -27.44 -20.95 -0.19
CA SER A 200 -26.64 -21.62 -1.22
C SER A 200 -27.49 -22.60 -2.01
N ALA A 201 -27.45 -22.53 -3.33
CA ALA A 201 -28.09 -23.48 -4.24
C ALA A 201 -27.04 -24.21 -5.10
N PRO A 202 -27.27 -25.48 -5.47
CA PRO A 202 -26.48 -26.13 -6.50
C PRO A 202 -26.64 -25.36 -7.84
N PRO A 203 -25.61 -25.31 -8.70
CA PRO A 203 -25.66 -24.54 -9.93
C PRO A 203 -26.69 -25.15 -10.90
N VAL A 204 -27.41 -24.27 -11.63
CA VAL A 204 -28.51 -24.65 -12.54
C VAL A 204 -28.00 -25.39 -13.79
N SER A 205 -26.76 -25.15 -14.22
CA SER A 205 -26.06 -25.97 -15.20
C SER A 205 -24.55 -25.90 -15.00
N GLY A 206 -23.84 -27.02 -15.22
CA GLY A 206 -22.39 -27.11 -15.06
C GLY A 206 -21.89 -27.65 -13.71
N ASN A 207 -20.56 -27.61 -13.56
CA ASN A 207 -19.74 -28.32 -12.57
C ASN A 207 -20.37 -28.40 -11.15
N ARG A 208 -20.76 -29.62 -10.72
CA ARG A 208 -21.49 -29.92 -9.47
C ARG A 208 -20.78 -29.50 -8.16
N ARG A 209 -19.59 -28.90 -8.24
CA ARG A 209 -18.74 -28.56 -7.08
C ARG A 209 -18.82 -27.10 -6.64
N THR A 210 -19.47 -26.22 -7.40
CA THR A 210 -19.55 -24.78 -7.11
C THR A 210 -20.97 -24.36 -6.76
N TYR A 211 -21.22 -24.10 -5.47
CA TYR A 211 -22.49 -23.55 -4.99
C TYR A 211 -22.65 -22.08 -5.42
N ALA A 212 -23.85 -21.74 -5.84
CA ALA A 212 -24.29 -20.39 -6.16
C ALA A 212 -24.99 -19.77 -4.94
N PHE A 213 -24.73 -18.49 -4.66
CA PHE A 213 -25.32 -17.79 -3.51
C PHE A 213 -26.39 -16.81 -3.96
N HIS A 214 -27.50 -16.79 -3.21
CA HIS A 214 -28.63 -15.90 -3.44
C HIS A 214 -29.05 -15.26 -2.12
N LEU A 215 -29.57 -14.03 -2.18
CA LEU A 215 -30.23 -13.42 -1.03
C LEU A 215 -31.54 -14.14 -0.73
N THR A 216 -31.84 -14.29 0.55
CA THR A 216 -33.18 -14.64 1.00
C THR A 216 -34.09 -13.41 0.95
N PRO A 217 -35.43 -13.54 1.09
CA PRO A 217 -36.31 -12.38 1.23
C PRO A 217 -35.91 -11.44 2.39
N ARG A 218 -35.35 -12.02 3.46
CA ARG A 218 -34.79 -11.26 4.59
C ARG A 218 -33.52 -10.53 4.19
N GLY A 219 -32.61 -11.19 3.45
CA GLY A 219 -31.40 -10.58 2.89
C GLY A 219 -31.71 -9.40 1.98
N GLU A 220 -32.69 -9.56 1.08
CA GLU A 220 -33.21 -8.50 0.20
C GLU A 220 -33.73 -7.29 1.00
N THR A 221 -34.48 -7.54 2.08
CA THR A 221 -34.98 -6.47 2.94
C THR A 221 -33.85 -5.68 3.60
N VAL A 222 -32.81 -6.38 4.07
CA VAL A 222 -31.63 -5.74 4.67
C VAL A 222 -30.88 -4.89 3.65
N VAL A 223 -30.62 -5.42 2.45
CA VAL A 223 -29.91 -4.67 1.41
C VAL A 223 -30.68 -3.41 0.99
N ARG A 224 -32.00 -3.52 0.78
CA ARG A 224 -32.83 -2.36 0.42
C ARG A 224 -32.86 -1.27 1.49
N ALA A 225 -32.76 -1.65 2.76
CA ALA A 225 -32.68 -0.69 3.87
C ALA A 225 -31.32 0.02 3.96
N LEU A 226 -30.28 -0.54 3.32
CA LEU A 226 -28.93 0.04 3.27
C LEU A 226 -28.72 0.94 2.04
N ASP A 227 -29.54 0.79 1.00
CA ASP A 227 -29.53 1.62 -0.21
C ASP A 227 -30.37 2.92 -0.07
N GLN A 228 -31.02 3.15 1.08
CA GLN A 228 -31.80 4.35 1.42
C GLN A 228 -30.98 5.30 2.31
#